data_AF-A0AAW1IDX9-F1
#
_entry.id   AF-A0AAW1IDX9-F1
#
_cell.length_a   1.000
_cell.length_b   1.000
_cell.length_c   1.000
_cell.angle_alpha   90.00
_cell.angle_beta   90.00
_cell.angle_gamma   90.00
#
_symmetry.space_group_name_H-M   'P 1'
#
loop_
_entity.id
_entity.type
_entity.pdbx_description
1 polymer ?
#
loop_
_entity_poly.entity_id
_entity_poly.type
_entity_poly.pdbx_seq_one_letter_code
_entity_poly.pdbx_strand_id
1 'polypeptide(L)' 'MFLRGIVGERFAVRNSGVTAVVEGVGDYCCEFMTGGVVVVLGLTGRNFGSGMMGGVAYVWDVDKNFLL' A
#
# COMPACT_ATOMS: atom_id res chain seq x y z
N MET A 1 -1.33 -11.06 -5.66
CA MET A 1 0.15 -11.04 -5.66
C MET A 1 0.62 -11.14 -4.21
N PHE A 2 1.54 -12.04 -3.91
CA PHE A 2 2.06 -12.24 -2.56
C PHE A 2 3.58 -12.11 -2.62
N LEU A 3 4.13 -11.13 -1.92
CA LEU A 3 5.56 -10.85 -1.92
C LEU A 3 6.08 -10.94 -0.49
N ARG A 4 7.05 -11.82 -0.27
CA ARG A 4 7.76 -11.93 1.01
C ARG A 4 8.94 -10.96 0.99
N GLY A 5 8.67 -9.73 1.42
CA GLY A 5 9.69 -8.70 1.59
C GLY A 5 9.13 -7.29 1.46
N ILE A 6 10.05 -6.33 1.56
CA ILE A 6 9.78 -4.90 1.39
C ILE A 6 9.88 -4.57 -0.10
N VAL A 7 8.88 -3.87 -0.62
CA VAL A 7 8.86 -3.36 -1.99
C VAL A 7 9.19 -1.87 -2.03
N GLY A 8 9.60 -1.40 -3.21
CA GLY A 8 9.98 -0.01 -3.43
C GLY A 8 8.81 0.98 -3.42
N GLU A 9 9.09 2.19 -3.89
CA GLU A 9 8.11 3.28 -4.02
C GLU A 9 7.02 2.96 -5.06
N ARG A 10 5.88 3.66 -4.95
CA ARG A 10 4.73 3.56 -5.86
C ARG A 10 4.17 2.15 -6.02
N PHE A 11 4.30 1.34 -4.98
CA PHE A 11 3.68 0.02 -4.98
C PHE A 11 2.16 0.14 -5.15
N ALA A 12 1.59 -0.72 -6.00
CA ALA A 12 0.16 -0.72 -6.32
C ALA A 12 -0.37 0.61 -6.92
N VAL A 13 0.50 1.41 -7.54
CA VAL A 13 0.07 2.61 -8.30
C VAL A 13 -0.96 2.24 -9.35
N ARG A 14 -2.08 2.97 -9.39
CA ARG A 14 -3.23 2.72 -10.29
C ARG A 14 -3.82 1.32 -10.22
N ASN A 15 -3.63 0.60 -9.12
CA ASN A 15 -4.30 -0.67 -8.93
C ASN A 15 -5.82 -0.49 -9.06
N SER A 16 -6.44 -1.31 -9.91
CA SER A 16 -7.87 -1.21 -10.26
C SER A 16 -8.63 -2.52 -9.99
N GLY A 17 -8.01 -3.49 -9.31
CA GLY A 17 -8.68 -4.77 -9.02
C GLY A 17 -7.78 -5.91 -8.49
N VAL A 18 -6.47 -5.71 -8.39
CA VAL A 18 -5.56 -6.74 -7.90
C VAL A 18 -5.58 -6.78 -6.37
N THR A 19 -5.55 -7.99 -5.82
CA THR A 19 -5.26 -8.21 -4.39
C THR A 19 -3.75 -8.42 -4.20
N ALA A 20 -3.11 -7.66 -3.32
CA ALA A 20 -1.69 -7.75 -3.02
C ALA A 20 -1.40 -7.81 -1.52
N VAL A 21 -0.40 -8.62 -1.12
CA VAL A 21 0.12 -8.69 0.25
C VAL A 21 1.64 -8.56 0.21
N VAL A 22 2.19 -7.66 1.03
CA VAL A 22 3.63 -7.35 1.12
C VAL A 22 4.04 -7.09 2.57
N GLU A 23 5.33 -7.22 2.90
CA GLU A 23 5.85 -7.03 4.26
C GLU A 23 6.25 -5.56 4.56
N GLY A 24 6.29 -4.70 3.53
CA GLY A 24 6.53 -3.28 3.68
C GLY A 24 6.56 -2.58 2.32
N VAL A 25 6.38 -1.26 2.30
CA VAL A 25 6.30 -0.45 1.07
C VAL A 25 7.08 0.86 1.22
N GLY A 26 7.59 1.38 0.11
CA GLY A 26 8.15 2.73 0.03
C GLY A 26 7.10 3.84 -0.06
N ASP A 27 7.54 5.04 -0.43
CA ASP A 27 6.69 6.22 -0.59
C ASP A 27 5.64 6.03 -1.71
N TYR A 28 4.50 6.72 -1.62
CA TYR A 28 3.43 6.74 -2.62
C TYR A 28 2.77 5.37 -2.90
N CYS A 29 2.74 4.47 -1.91
CA CYS A 29 1.97 3.24 -2.04
C CYS A 29 0.47 3.53 -2.30
N CYS A 30 -0.18 2.74 -3.15
CA CYS A 30 -1.59 2.89 -3.55
C CYS A 30 -1.92 4.22 -4.26
N GLU A 31 -0.91 4.93 -4.78
CA GLU A 31 -1.14 6.18 -5.52
C GLU A 31 -2.09 5.95 -6.70
N PHE A 32 -3.14 6.78 -6.83
CA PHE A 32 -4.18 6.66 -7.85
C PHE A 32 -4.91 5.30 -7.91
N MET A 33 -4.91 4.52 -6.82
CA MET A 33 -5.65 3.27 -6.74
C MET A 33 -7.17 3.51 -6.85
N THR A 34 -7.84 2.74 -7.70
CA THR A 34 -9.30 2.84 -7.97
C THR A 34 -10.06 1.56 -7.64
N GLY A 35 -9.36 0.45 -7.34
CA GLY A 35 -9.98 -0.81 -6.97
C GLY A 35 -8.96 -1.87 -6.54
N GLY A 36 -9.44 -2.96 -5.95
CA GLY A 36 -8.61 -4.04 -5.42
C GLY A 36 -8.35 -3.94 -3.92
N VAL A 37 -7.44 -4.79 -3.43
CA VAL A 37 -7.09 -4.89 -2.01
C VAL A 37 -5.58 -4.90 -1.85
N VAL A 38 -5.03 -4.05 -0.97
CA VAL A 38 -3.60 -4.06 -0.66
C VAL A 38 -3.42 -4.26 0.85
N VAL A 39 -2.61 -5.23 1.23
CA VAL A 39 -2.26 -5.50 2.63
C VAL A 39 -0.77 -5.28 2.81
N VAL A 40 -0.40 -4.38 3.71
CA VAL A 40 0.98 -4.09 4.08
C VAL A 40 1.20 -4.55 5.51
N LEU A 41 2.06 -5.55 5.71
CA LEU A 41 2.34 -6.19 7.01
C LEU A 41 3.50 -5.54 7.78
N GLY A 42 3.84 -4.30 7.48
CA GLY A 42 4.96 -3.60 8.09
C GLY A 42 5.06 -2.15 7.65
N LEU A 43 6.29 -1.62 7.65
CA LEU A 43 6.56 -0.20 7.43
C LEU A 43 6.04 0.30 6.07
N THR A 44 5.55 1.54 6.09
CA THR A 44 5.09 2.28 4.91
C THR A 44 5.91 3.55 4.74
N GLY A 45 6.10 3.97 3.49
CA GLY A 45 6.58 5.31 3.19
C GLY A 45 5.50 6.39 3.31
N ARG A 46 5.87 7.60 2.90
CA ARG A 46 5.04 8.82 2.93
C ARG A 46 4.02 8.85 1.80
N ASN A 47 3.03 9.74 1.90
CA ASN A 47 2.00 9.98 0.88
C ASN A 47 1.23 8.71 0.46
N PHE A 48 0.95 7.84 1.43
CA PHE A 48 0.21 6.62 1.20
C PHE A 48 -1.21 6.95 0.70
N GLY A 49 -1.63 6.34 -0.41
CA GLY A 49 -2.95 6.54 -0.97
C GLY A 49 -3.16 7.91 -1.62
N SER A 50 -2.10 8.63 -2.01
CA SER A 50 -2.23 9.88 -2.76
C SER A 50 -3.12 9.68 -4.00
N GLY A 51 -4.25 10.38 -4.05
CA GLY A 51 -5.22 10.24 -5.15
C GLY A 51 -5.92 8.87 -5.23
N MET A 52 -5.88 8.05 -4.18
CA MET A 52 -6.67 6.81 -4.09
C MET A 52 -8.16 7.15 -4.03
N MET A 53 -8.91 6.72 -5.04
CA MET A 53 -10.36 6.98 -5.18
C MET A 53 -11.21 5.74 -4.97
N GLY A 54 -10.62 4.53 -4.90
CA GLY A 54 -11.37 3.30 -4.69
C GLY A 54 -10.50 2.09 -4.34
N GLY A 55 -11.13 1.05 -3.78
CA GLY A 55 -10.47 -0.13 -3.22
C GLY A 55 -10.24 -0.03 -1.71
N VAL A 56 -9.53 -1.00 -1.14
CA VAL A 56 -9.25 -1.08 0.31
C VAL A 56 -7.77 -1.36 0.55
N ALA A 57 -7.15 -0.60 1.43
CA ALA A 57 -5.80 -0.84 1.90
C ALA A 57 -5.80 -1.11 3.41
N TYR A 58 -5.09 -2.16 3.83
CA TYR A 58 -4.84 -2.49 5.23
C TYR A 58 -3.36 -2.29 5.52
N VAL A 59 -3.05 -1.58 6.60
CA VAL A 59 -1.69 -1.37 7.07
C VAL A 59 -1.57 -1.92 8.48
N TRP A 60 -0.66 -2.86 8.68
CA TRP A 60 -0.30 -3.32 10.01
C TRP A 60 0.79 -2.40 10.57
N ASP A 61 0.34 -1.39 11.31
CA ASP A 61 1.21 -0.41 11.97
C ASP A 61 1.34 -0.71 13.47
N VAL A 62 2.37 -1.48 13.83
CA VAL A 62 2.67 -1.84 15.23
C VAL A 62 3.15 -0.62 16.03
N ASP A 63 3.95 0.23 15.39
CA ASP A 63 4.63 1.35 16.05
C ASP A 63 3.76 2.62 16.10
N LYS A 64 2.57 2.60 15.48
CA LYS A 64 1.63 3.72 15.40
C LYS A 64 2.20 4.97 14.72
N ASN A 65 3.03 4.76 13.71
CA ASN A 65 3.72 5.81 12.96
C ASN A 65 3.14 6.04 11.56
N PHE A 66 2.04 5.38 11.21
CA PHE A 66 1.40 5.55 9.91
C PHE A 66 0.86 6.98 9.75
N LEU A 67 1.24 7.62 8.65
CA LEU A 67 0.82 8.96 8.28
C LEU A 67 0.08 8.91 6.94
N LEU A 68 -1.16 9.41 6.95
CA LEU A 68 -1.97 9.65 5.74
C LEU A 68 -1.49 10.92 5.01
#